data_AF-A0A7W2JMQ6-F1
#
_entry.id   AF-A0A7W2JMQ6-F1
#
_cell.length_a   1.000
_cell.length_b   1.000
_cell.length_c   1.000
_cell.angle_alpha   90.00
_cell.angle_beta   90.00
_cell.angle_gamma   90.00
#
_symmetry.space_group_name_H-M   'P 1'
#
loop_
_entity.id
_entity.type
_entity.pdbx_description
1 polymer ?
#
loop_
_entity_poly.entity_id
_entity_poly.type
_entity_poly.pdbx_seq_one_letter_code
_entity_poly.pdbx_strand_id
1 'polypeptide(L)'
;MSSNKTVPVAEYRRAYDRLHRKVNDYHACCSADEVSHWKEMTQRVLTEVSNISCSRAKPDDVENMAKARARVEGYLAAADERIEAYKRAA
;
A
#
# COMPACT_ATOMS: atom_id res chain seq x y z
N MET A 1 -8.14 -18.77 -10.51
CA MET A 1 -9.18 -17.88 -9.95
C MET A 1 -8.72 -17.43 -8.58
N SER A 2 -8.27 -16.18 -8.42
CA SER A 2 -7.96 -15.68 -7.07
C SER A 2 -9.27 -15.53 -6.31
N SER A 3 -9.49 -16.42 -5.34
CA SER A 3 -10.64 -16.35 -4.45
C SER A 3 -10.54 -15.06 -3.64
N ASN A 4 -11.44 -14.11 -3.89
CA ASN A 4 -11.46 -12.83 -3.20
C ASN A 4 -12.07 -13.06 -1.81
N LYS A 5 -11.26 -12.94 -0.74
CA LYS A 5 -11.71 -13.21 0.63
C LYS A 5 -12.74 -12.16 1.06
N THR A 6 -13.97 -12.57 1.34
CA THR A 6 -14.97 -11.68 1.94
C THR A 6 -14.65 -11.45 3.42
N VAL A 7 -14.56 -10.18 3.83
CA VAL A 7 -14.21 -9.80 5.21
C VAL A 7 -15.26 -8.88 5.84
N PRO A 8 -15.35 -8.81 7.19
CA PRO A 8 -16.15 -7.81 7.87
C PRO A 8 -15.70 -6.37 7.56
N VAL A 9 -16.63 -5.41 7.62
CA VAL A 9 -16.33 -3.98 7.38
C VAL A 9 -15.15 -3.47 8.21
N ALA A 10 -15.05 -3.87 9.47
CA ALA A 10 -13.94 -3.44 10.33
C ALA A 10 -12.57 -3.89 9.80
N GLU A 11 -12.47 -5.11 9.25
CA GLU A 11 -11.24 -5.62 8.63
C GLU A 11 -10.96 -4.93 7.30
N TYR A 12 -12.00 -4.67 6.50
CA TYR A 12 -11.89 -3.91 5.25
C TYR A 12 -11.36 -2.48 5.48
N ARG A 13 -11.85 -1.80 6.53
CA ARG A 13 -11.37 -0.47 6.91
C ARG A 13 -9.93 -0.47 7.38
N ARG A 14 -9.59 -1.40 8.28
CA ARG A 14 -8.20 -1.61 8.71
C ARG A 14 -7.27 -1.88 7.53
N ALA A 15 -7.75 -2.57 6.49
CA ALA A 15 -6.94 -2.88 5.32
C ALA A 15 -6.56 -1.62 4.53
N TYR A 16 -7.47 -0.68 4.25
CA TYR A 16 -7.09 0.58 3.60
C TYR A 16 -6.29 1.50 4.55
N ASP A 17 -6.53 1.45 5.86
CA ASP A 17 -5.70 2.18 6.85
C ASP A 17 -4.25 1.71 6.85
N ARG A 18 -4.00 0.40 6.67
CA ARG A 18 -2.64 -0.14 6.52
C ARG A 18 -1.95 0.42 5.27
N LEU A 19 -2.67 0.56 4.16
CA LEU A 19 -2.13 1.19 2.95
C LEU A 19 -1.80 2.68 3.19
N HIS A 20 -2.66 3.41 3.90
CA HIS A 20 -2.34 4.78 4.30
C HIS A 20 -1.09 4.88 5.17
N ARG A 21 -0.88 3.94 6.11
CA ARG A 21 0.36 3.88 6.89
C ARG A 21 1.58 3.62 6.01
N LYS A 22 1.48 2.76 4.98
CA LYS A 22 2.57 2.56 4.02
C LYS A 22 2.96 3.84 3.28
N VAL A 23 1.99 4.70 2.95
CA VAL A 23 2.32 6.02 2.39
C VAL A 23 3.14 6.86 3.37
N ASN A 24 2.79 6.86 4.66
CA ASN A 24 3.56 7.59 5.67
C ASN A 24 4.96 6.98 5.88
N ASP A 25 5.08 5.65 5.94
CA ASP A 25 6.35 4.93 6.05
C ASP A 25 7.30 5.32 4.91
N TYR A 26 6.77 5.47 3.69
CA TYR A 26 7.56 5.90 2.53
C TYR A 26 8.22 7.26 2.77
N HIS A 27 7.46 8.24 3.27
CA HIS A 27 8.00 9.57 3.54
C HIS A 27 9.03 9.59 4.68
N ALA A 28 8.98 8.61 5.59
CA ALA A 28 9.95 8.47 6.67
C ALA A 28 11.27 7.80 6.25
N CYS A 29 11.31 7.09 5.13
CA CYS A 29 12.54 6.47 4.64
C CYS A 29 13.61 7.53 4.34
N CYS A 30 14.84 7.28 4.73
CA CYS A 30 15.97 8.19 4.62
C CYS A 30 17.20 7.56 3.92
N SER A 31 17.09 6.33 3.41
CA SER A 31 18.17 5.60 2.73
C SER A 31 17.65 4.68 1.62
N ALA A 32 18.56 4.20 0.76
CA ALA A 32 18.24 3.23 -0.29
C ALA A 32 17.71 1.90 0.27
N ASP A 33 18.28 1.42 1.38
CA ASP A 33 17.88 0.16 2.02
C ASP A 33 16.49 0.27 2.64
N GLU A 34 16.17 1.39 3.29
CA GLU A 34 14.84 1.63 3.85
C GLU A 34 13.78 1.68 2.76
N VAL A 35 14.04 2.37 1.64
CA VAL A 35 13.08 2.43 0.51
C VAL A 35 12.93 1.05 -0.13
N SER A 36 14.01 0.27 -0.26
CA SER A 36 13.97 -1.08 -0.81
C SER A 36 13.13 -2.02 0.07
N HIS A 37 13.37 -2.00 1.39
CA HIS A 37 12.58 -2.77 2.35
C HIS A 37 11.11 -2.32 2.37
N TRP A 38 10.86 -1.01 2.33
CA TRP A 38 9.53 -0.46 2.22
C TRP A 38 8.80 -0.97 0.98
N LYS A 39 9.46 -0.98 -0.19
CA LYS A 39 8.89 -1.44 -1.46
C LYS A 39 8.44 -2.90 -1.37
N GLU A 40 9.31 -3.78 -0.87
CA GLU A 40 9.00 -5.21 -0.70
C GLU A 40 7.80 -5.43 0.22
N MET A 41 7.82 -4.81 1.40
CA MET A 41 6.76 -4.97 2.40
C MET A 41 5.43 -4.38 1.92
N THR A 42 5.49 -3.25 1.22
CA THR A 42 4.30 -2.58 0.70
C THR A 42 3.67 -3.38 -0.44
N GLN A 43 4.45 -4.00 -1.31
CA GLN A 43 3.94 -4.89 -2.36
C GLN A 43 3.15 -6.07 -1.77
N ARG A 44 3.67 -6.70 -0.71
CA ARG A 44 2.96 -7.78 0.01
C ARG A 44 1.61 -7.31 0.57
N VAL A 45 1.62 -6.17 1.27
CA VAL A 45 0.39 -5.58 1.83
C VAL A 45 -0.61 -5.23 0.72
N LEU A 46 -0.16 -4.65 -0.39
CA LEU A 46 -1.03 -4.32 -1.52
C LEU A 46 -1.67 -5.58 -2.11
N THR A 47 -0.92 -6.66 -2.28
CA THR A 47 -1.46 -7.94 -2.76
C THR A 47 -2.49 -8.51 -1.79
N GLU A 48 -2.23 -8.52 -0.49
CA GLU A 48 -3.19 -8.97 0.53
C GLU A 48 -4.48 -8.15 0.50
N VAL A 49 -4.35 -6.82 0.49
CA VAL A 49 -5.49 -5.89 0.49
C VAL A 49 -6.26 -5.93 -0.83
N SER A 50 -5.61 -6.30 -1.94
CA SER A 50 -6.26 -6.46 -3.24
C SER A 50 -7.13 -7.72 -3.33
N ASN A 51 -6.82 -8.72 -2.50
CA ASN A 51 -7.52 -10.02 -2.45
C ASN A 51 -8.64 -10.08 -1.41
N ILE A 52 -9.11 -8.93 -0.89
CA ILE A 52 -10.28 -8.87 -0.01
C ILE A 52 -11.44 -8.09 -0.63
N SER A 53 -12.66 -8.46 -0.24
CA SER A 53 -13.89 -7.73 -0.56
C SER A 53 -14.79 -7.62 0.69
N CYS A 54 -15.75 -6.70 0.67
CA CYS A 54 -16.72 -6.57 1.77
C CYS A 54 -18.11 -6.23 1.23
N SER A 55 -19.09 -7.09 1.50
CA SER A 55 -20.48 -6.92 1.03
C SER A 55 -21.23 -5.78 1.73
N ARG A 56 -20.74 -5.30 2.87
CA ARG A 56 -21.36 -4.23 3.67
C ARG A 56 -20.56 -2.92 3.63
N ALA A 57 -19.54 -2.83 2.77
CA ALA A 57 -18.79 -1.60 2.57
C ALA A 57 -19.72 -0.50 2.04
N LYS A 58 -19.66 0.67 2.67
CA LYS A 58 -20.36 1.86 2.16
C LYS A 58 -19.61 2.41 0.93
N PRO A 59 -20.26 3.25 0.11
CA PRO A 59 -19.57 3.93 -1.00
C PRO A 59 -18.26 4.60 -0.58
N ASP A 60 -18.25 5.29 0.56
CA ASP A 60 -17.06 5.93 1.13
C ASP A 60 -15.95 4.93 1.47
N ASP A 61 -16.29 3.72 1.95
CA ASP A 61 -15.31 2.68 2.26
C ASP A 61 -14.63 2.19 0.97
N VAL A 62 -15.41 2.01 -0.10
CA VAL A 62 -14.92 1.59 -1.42
C VAL A 62 -14.04 2.68 -2.03
N GLU A 63 -14.46 3.94 -1.94
CA GLU A 63 -13.69 5.08 -2.42
C GLU A 63 -12.37 5.23 -1.65
N ASN A 64 -12.39 5.10 -0.32
CA ASN A 64 -11.17 5.16 0.50
C ASN A 64 -10.21 4.02 0.16
N MET A 65 -10.71 2.79 -0.05
CA MET A 65 -9.90 1.67 -0.52
C MET A 65 -9.24 1.98 -1.87
N ALA A 66 -10.01 2.50 -2.84
CA ALA A 66 -9.48 2.86 -4.16
C ALA A 66 -8.41 3.95 -4.07
N LYS A 67 -8.66 5.02 -3.30
CA LYS A 67 -7.70 6.11 -3.06
C LYS A 67 -6.42 5.60 -2.39
N ALA A 68 -6.53 4.73 -1.39
CA ALA A 68 -5.39 4.19 -0.68
C ALA A 68 -4.51 3.31 -1.59
N ARG A 69 -5.12 2.46 -2.41
CA ARG A 69 -4.42 1.63 -3.41
C ARG A 69 -3.69 2.49 -4.44
N ALA A 70 -4.39 3.44 -5.06
CA ALA A 70 -3.80 4.30 -6.09
C ALA A 70 -2.60 5.11 -5.57
N ARG A 71 -2.67 5.61 -4.33
CA ARG A 71 -1.54 6.32 -3.71
C ARG A 71 -0.33 5.41 -3.52
N VAL A 72 -0.54 4.21 -2.96
CA VAL A 72 0.54 3.25 -2.74
C VAL A 72 1.18 2.82 -4.06
N GLU A 73 0.37 2.53 -5.09
CA GLU A 73 0.85 2.18 -6.42
C GLU A 73 1.71 3.29 -7.04
N GLY A 74 1.30 4.55 -6.90
CA GLY A 74 2.10 5.69 -7.35
C GLY A 74 3.47 5.76 -6.70
N TYR A 75 3.56 5.50 -5.38
CA TYR A 75 4.85 5.47 -4.69
C TYR A 75 5.68 4.23 -5.00
N LEU A 76 5.06 3.07 -5.22
CA LEU A 76 5.77 1.88 -5.68
C LEU A 76 6.42 2.10 -7.05
N ALA A 77 5.73 2.81 -7.96
CA ALA A 77 6.26 3.16 -9.27
C ALA A 77 7.46 4.13 -9.18
N ALA A 78 7.45 5.05 -8.21
CA ALA A 78 8.53 6.01 -7.98
C ALA A 78 9.69 5.46 -7.13
N ALA A 79 9.52 4.30 -6.49
CA ALA A 79 10.45 3.79 -5.49
C ALA A 79 11.84 3.49 -6.08
N ASP A 80 11.91 2.90 -7.28
CA ASP A 80 13.19 2.55 -7.92
C ASP A 80 14.03 3.78 -8.23
N GLU A 81 13.41 4.84 -8.74
CA GLU A 81 14.10 6.10 -9.00
C GLU A 81 14.66 6.70 -7.70
N ARG A 82 13.88 6.66 -6.62
CA ARG A 82 14.32 7.16 -5.31
C ARG A 82 15.47 6.33 -4.72
N ILE A 83 15.44 5.02 -4.88
CA ILE A 83 16.54 4.11 -4.46
C ILE A 83 17.83 4.50 -5.19
N GLU A 84 17.78 4.67 -6.51
CA GLU A 84 18.95 5.04 -7.31
C GLU A 84 19.41 6.48 -7.03
N ALA A 85 18.53 7.38 -6.61
CA ALA A 85 18.92 8.71 -6.14
C ALA A 85 19.74 8.63 -4.84
N TYR A 86 19.32 7.82 -3.86
CA TYR A 86 20.09 7.62 -2.62
C TYR A 86 21.47 6.99 -2.88
N LYS A 87 21.55 5.98 -3.76
CA LYS A 87 22.82 5.32 -4.08
C LYS A 87 23.84 6.25 -4.75
N ARG A 88 23.38 7.21 -5.57
CA ARG A 88 24.24 8.21 -6.23
C ARG A 88 24.73 9.31 -5.28
N ALA A 89 24.01 9.53 -4.18
CA ALA A 89 24.32 10.55 -3.19
C ALA A 89 25.20 10.04 -2.03
N ALA A 90 25.41 8.72 -1.95
CA ALA A 90 26.30 8.06 -1.00
C ALA A 90 27.74 7.98 -1.54
#